data_AF-A0A445J6W4-F1
#
_entry.id   AF-A0A445J6W4-F1
#
_cell.length_a   1.000
_cell.length_b   1.000
_cell.length_c   1.000
_cell.angle_alpha   90.00
_cell.angle_beta   90.00
_cell.angle_gamma   90.00
#
_symmetry.space_group_name_H-M   'P 1'
#
loop_
_entity.id
_entity.type
_entity.pdbx_description
1 polymer ?
#
loop_
_entity_poly.entity_id
_entity_poly.type
_entity_poly.pdbx_seq_one_letter_code
_entity_poly.pdbx_strand_id
1 'polypeptide(L)'
;MGLFSGIFLGMVLGIALMAAWQRMMTYRSAKRIAKAVDIKLLGSLNRDDLKKICGDNFPEWISFPIYEQVKWLNKQLSKLWPFVADAATLVIRESVEPLLEEYRPTGISSLKFSKLSLGNVAPKIEGIRVQSLNKGQIIMDIDFRWGGDPNIVLAVEALVASIPIQLKDLQVFTIIRVIFQLADEIPCISAVVVALLAEPKPRIDYTLKAVGGSLTALPGISDMIDDMVNSIVTDTLQWPHRIVVPLGGIPVDTSELELKPQGTLRVTVIKANDLKNMEMIGKSDPYAVLYIRPLFKVKTKVIDNNLNPVWNEVFDLIAEDKETQSLIVEVFDKDIGQDKRLGIVKLPLNDMEPETEKEFELRMLSSLDTLKVKDKKDRGTITMKIFYHQFNKEEQLVALEAEKNILEERKKLKEEGVIGTTMDALDGAASAVGSGVGMVGTGVATGAGLVGTGIGAGAGFVGTGIGTGAGFVGSGIGAGVGFVGSGLGAVGSGLSRAGKFMGRTITGQGSSRRSGSNTPVNVEETGGGAKPLQQ
;
A
#
# COMPACT_ATOMS: atom_id res chain seq x y z
N MET A 1 -65.49 64.55 11.04
CA MET A 1 -64.05 64.67 11.37
C MET A 1 -63.51 63.52 12.24
N GLY A 2 -64.16 63.09 13.33
CA GLY A 2 -63.57 62.13 14.28
C GLY A 2 -63.09 60.78 13.70
N LEU A 3 -63.84 60.19 12.75
CA LEU A 3 -63.55 58.83 12.24
C LEU A 3 -62.23 58.77 11.44
N PHE A 4 -61.97 59.75 10.56
CA PHE A 4 -60.70 59.85 9.83
C PHE A 4 -59.51 60.12 10.76
N SER A 5 -59.69 60.92 11.81
CA SER A 5 -58.66 61.17 12.83
C SER A 5 -58.29 59.89 13.59
N GLY A 6 -59.28 59.07 13.95
CA GLY A 6 -59.05 57.78 14.62
C GLY A 6 -58.30 56.77 13.75
N ILE A 7 -58.63 56.68 12.46
CA ILE A 7 -57.92 55.80 11.52
C ILE A 7 -56.47 56.24 11.34
N PHE A 8 -56.24 57.55 11.15
CA PHE A 8 -54.88 58.09 10.99
C PHE A 8 -54.01 57.84 12.24
N LEU A 9 -54.56 58.13 13.43
CA LEU A 9 -53.86 57.87 14.69
C LEU A 9 -53.55 56.38 14.89
N GLY A 10 -54.50 55.50 14.55
CA GLY A 10 -54.32 54.05 14.59
C GLY A 10 -53.23 53.54 13.63
N MET A 11 -53.15 54.09 12.41
CA MET A 11 -52.07 53.77 11.46
C MET A 11 -50.71 54.23 11.98
N VAL A 12 -50.60 55.46 12.51
CA VAL A 12 -49.35 55.97 13.08
C VAL A 12 -48.89 55.12 14.27
N LEU A 13 -49.80 54.73 15.17
CA LEU A 13 -49.50 53.82 16.29
C LEU A 13 -49.07 52.42 15.82
N GLY A 14 -49.73 51.87 14.81
CA GLY A 14 -49.37 50.58 14.22
C GLY A 14 -47.99 50.59 13.57
N ILE A 15 -47.67 51.64 12.81
CA ILE A 15 -46.35 51.83 12.18
C ILE A 15 -45.27 52.02 13.27
N ALA A 16 -45.54 52.80 14.31
CA ALA A 16 -44.61 53.00 15.42
C ALA A 16 -44.33 51.69 16.19
N LEU A 17 -45.36 50.88 16.45
CA LEU A 17 -45.22 49.55 17.06
C LEU A 17 -44.43 48.59 16.17
N MET A 18 -44.70 48.55 14.87
CA MET A 18 -43.95 47.72 13.91
C MET A 18 -42.48 48.13 13.81
N ALA A 19 -42.19 49.44 13.74
CA ALA A 19 -40.82 49.97 13.71
C ALA A 19 -40.07 49.68 15.03
N ALA A 20 -40.73 49.83 16.18
CA ALA A 20 -40.17 49.50 17.49
C ALA A 20 -39.89 48.00 17.61
N TRP A 21 -40.82 47.15 17.17
CA TRP A 21 -40.65 45.70 17.15
C TRP A 21 -39.51 45.27 16.22
N GLN A 22 -39.45 45.82 15.01
CA GLN A 22 -38.38 45.56 14.05
C GLN A 22 -37.01 45.97 14.62
N ARG A 23 -36.89 47.15 15.25
CA ARG A 23 -35.66 47.62 15.90
C ARG A 23 -35.27 46.76 17.12
N MET A 24 -36.24 46.27 17.88
CA MET A 24 -35.99 45.33 18.99
C MET A 24 -35.50 43.97 18.48
N MET A 25 -36.07 43.49 17.37
CA MET A 25 -35.72 42.21 16.75
C MET A 25 -34.35 42.26 16.07
N THR A 26 -33.99 43.34 15.38
CA THR A 26 -32.65 43.49 14.79
C THR A 26 -31.56 43.63 15.85
N TYR A 27 -31.82 44.36 16.95
CA TYR A 27 -30.89 44.40 18.08
C TYR A 27 -30.70 43.03 18.74
N ARG A 28 -31.80 42.27 18.91
CA ARG A 28 -31.76 40.89 19.44
C ARG A 28 -31.06 39.91 18.50
N SER A 29 -31.24 40.03 17.18
CA SER A 29 -30.59 39.15 16.21
C SER A 29 -29.09 39.44 16.12
N ALA A 30 -28.69 40.71 16.02
CA ALA A 30 -27.28 41.11 16.01
C ALA A 30 -26.53 40.59 17.25
N LYS A 31 -27.12 40.72 18.45
CA LYS A 31 -26.53 40.21 19.69
C LYS A 31 -26.48 38.67 19.78
N ARG A 32 -27.37 37.96 19.09
CA ARG A 32 -27.29 36.49 18.94
C ARG A 32 -26.21 36.07 17.94
N ILE A 33 -26.09 36.78 16.82
CA ILE A 33 -25.08 36.52 15.79
C ILE A 33 -23.68 36.74 16.36
N ALA A 34 -23.44 37.87 17.05
CA ALA A 34 -22.16 38.14 17.72
C ALA A 34 -21.78 37.00 18.68
N LYS A 35 -22.68 36.64 19.61
CA LYS A 35 -22.46 35.51 20.53
C LYS A 35 -22.24 34.16 19.83
N ALA A 36 -22.90 33.92 18.70
CA ALA A 36 -22.69 32.69 17.92
C ALA A 36 -21.31 32.68 17.23
N VAL A 37 -20.83 33.84 16.78
CA VAL A 37 -19.46 34.01 16.27
C VAL A 37 -18.44 33.82 17.38
N ASP A 38 -18.66 34.40 18.57
CA ASP A 38 -17.78 34.22 19.73
C ASP A 38 -17.70 32.74 20.14
N ILE A 39 -18.83 32.05 20.25
CA ILE A 39 -18.89 30.61 20.56
C ILE A 39 -18.19 29.78 19.47
N LYS A 40 -18.35 30.15 18.19
CA LYS A 40 -17.67 29.48 17.08
C LYS A 40 -16.16 29.69 17.11
N LEU A 41 -15.69 30.89 17.45
CA LEU A 41 -14.27 31.20 17.63
C LEU A 41 -13.67 30.42 18.79
N LEU A 42 -14.35 30.37 19.94
CA LEU A 42 -13.96 29.55 21.09
C LEU A 42 -13.88 28.06 20.73
N GLY A 43 -14.81 27.56 19.92
CA GLY A 43 -14.79 26.19 19.39
C GLY A 43 -13.71 25.90 18.35
N SER A 44 -12.97 26.92 17.88
CA SER A 44 -11.85 26.80 16.94
C SER A 44 -10.48 27.12 17.57
N LEU A 45 -10.40 27.34 18.88
CA LEU A 45 -9.13 27.59 19.57
C LEU A 45 -8.28 26.33 19.64
N ASN A 46 -7.07 26.40 19.06
CA ASN A 46 -6.10 25.31 19.15
C ASN A 46 -5.36 25.32 20.50
N ARG A 47 -4.62 24.24 20.77
CA ARG A 47 -3.79 24.09 21.98
C ARG A 47 -2.88 25.30 22.21
N ASP A 48 -2.26 25.83 21.17
CA ASP A 48 -1.34 26.98 21.28
C ASP A 48 -2.08 28.29 21.58
N ASP A 49 -3.34 28.43 21.17
CA ASP A 49 -4.14 29.61 21.45
C ASP A 49 -4.70 29.56 22.87
N LEU A 50 -5.13 28.38 23.33
CA LEU A 50 -5.46 28.16 24.73
C LEU A 50 -4.23 28.29 25.64
N LYS A 51 -3.03 27.93 25.17
CA LYS A 51 -1.77 28.22 25.88
C LYS A 51 -1.48 29.73 25.98
N LYS A 52 -1.77 30.52 24.93
CA LYS A 52 -1.64 32.00 24.98
C LYS A 52 -2.68 32.65 25.91
N ILE A 53 -3.88 32.08 26.01
CA ILE A 53 -5.00 32.64 26.79
C ILE A 53 -4.94 32.23 28.28
N CYS A 54 -4.58 30.98 28.57
CA CYS A 54 -4.60 30.38 29.92
C CYS A 54 -3.20 30.12 30.52
N GLY A 55 -2.12 30.32 29.76
CA GLY A 55 -0.77 29.93 30.18
C GLY A 55 -0.56 28.41 30.17
N ASP A 56 0.41 27.94 30.94
CA ASP A 56 0.70 26.50 31.09
C ASP A 56 -0.29 25.75 32.01
N ASN A 57 -1.12 26.46 32.79
CA ASN A 57 -2.08 25.87 33.73
C ASN A 57 -3.49 25.76 33.13
N PHE A 58 -3.69 24.79 32.23
CA PHE A 58 -5.03 24.38 31.79
C PHE A 58 -5.62 23.31 32.73
N PRO A 59 -6.93 23.31 33.02
CA PRO A 59 -7.57 22.27 33.82
C PRO A 59 -7.42 20.88 33.21
N GLU A 60 -7.23 19.85 34.04
CA GLU A 60 -6.98 18.46 33.61
C GLU A 60 -8.09 17.84 32.73
N TRP A 61 -9.32 18.36 32.82
CA TRP A 61 -10.43 17.94 31.97
C TRP A 61 -10.37 18.50 30.54
N ILE A 62 -9.51 19.49 30.25
CA ILE A 62 -9.17 19.92 28.90
C ILE A 62 -8.08 18.99 28.35
N SER A 63 -8.52 17.81 27.90
CA SER A 63 -7.67 16.92 27.10
C SER A 63 -7.81 17.26 25.62
N PHE A 64 -6.68 17.39 24.93
CA PHE A 64 -6.61 17.40 23.47
C PHE A 64 -6.20 16.00 23.03
N PRO A 65 -7.15 15.06 22.82
CA PRO A 65 -6.79 13.72 22.40
C PRO A 65 -6.14 13.79 21.02
N ILE A 66 -5.02 13.10 20.87
CA ILE A 66 -4.25 13.04 19.60
C ILE A 66 -5.07 12.41 18.46
N TYR A 67 -6.14 11.68 18.81
CA TYR A 67 -7.13 11.11 17.88
C TYR A 67 -8.54 11.54 18.28
N GLU A 68 -9.33 12.00 17.31
CA GLU A 68 -10.75 12.34 17.50
C GLU A 68 -11.66 11.12 17.33
N GLN A 69 -12.65 10.93 18.22
CA GLN A 69 -13.56 9.78 18.17
C GLN A 69 -14.65 9.93 17.08
N VAL A 70 -14.66 9.02 16.11
CA VAL A 70 -15.57 9.07 14.95
C VAL A 70 -16.77 8.10 15.05
N LYS A 71 -17.53 8.19 16.15
CA LYS A 71 -18.71 7.34 16.42
C LYS A 71 -19.75 7.35 15.29
N TRP A 72 -19.90 8.48 14.59
CA TRP A 72 -20.81 8.60 13.44
C TRP A 72 -20.34 7.79 12.23
N LEU A 73 -19.03 7.74 11.99
CA LEU A 73 -18.43 7.02 10.87
C LEU A 73 -18.58 5.52 11.07
N ASN A 74 -18.32 5.02 12.29
CA ASN A 74 -18.56 3.63 12.66
C ASN A 74 -20.03 3.21 12.45
N LYS A 75 -21.00 4.12 12.66
CA LYS A 75 -22.44 3.88 12.41
C LYS A 75 -22.81 3.85 10.92
N GLN A 76 -22.00 4.42 10.03
CA GLN A 76 -22.19 4.28 8.58
C GLN A 76 -21.44 3.06 8.05
N LEU A 77 -20.21 2.84 8.54
CA LEU A 77 -19.39 1.67 8.20
C LEU A 77 -20.13 0.36 8.49
N SER A 78 -20.83 0.25 9.63
CA SER A 78 -21.65 -0.94 9.93
C SER A 78 -22.84 -1.17 8.99
N LYS A 79 -23.34 -0.13 8.30
CA LYS A 79 -24.38 -0.27 7.28
C LYS A 79 -23.83 -0.59 5.90
N LEU A 80 -22.64 -0.07 5.60
CA LEU A 80 -21.93 -0.32 4.35
C LEU A 80 -21.20 -1.67 4.35
N TRP A 81 -20.94 -2.24 5.53
CA TRP A 81 -20.11 -3.43 5.71
C TRP A 81 -20.50 -4.63 4.83
N PRO A 82 -21.77 -5.00 4.62
CA PRO A 82 -22.10 -6.12 3.72
C PRO A 82 -21.53 -5.94 2.31
N PHE A 83 -21.67 -4.74 1.73
CA PHE A 83 -21.15 -4.40 0.40
C PHE A 83 -19.62 -4.33 0.38
N VAL A 84 -19.01 -3.78 1.44
CA VAL A 84 -17.55 -3.69 1.58
C VAL A 84 -16.94 -5.08 1.76
N ALA A 85 -17.57 -5.95 2.55
CA ALA A 85 -17.12 -7.30 2.83
C ALA A 85 -17.16 -8.18 1.58
N ASP A 86 -18.23 -8.11 0.78
CA ASP A 86 -18.33 -8.84 -0.49
C ASP A 86 -17.28 -8.35 -1.50
N ALA A 87 -17.13 -7.03 -1.68
CA ALA A 87 -16.14 -6.47 -2.59
C ALA A 87 -14.70 -6.80 -2.16
N ALA A 88 -14.38 -6.65 -0.87
CA ALA A 88 -13.08 -6.99 -0.32
C ALA A 88 -12.80 -8.51 -0.38
N THR A 89 -13.81 -9.36 -0.24
CA THR A 89 -13.69 -10.82 -0.41
C THR A 89 -13.22 -11.19 -1.82
N LEU A 90 -13.75 -10.53 -2.86
CA LEU A 90 -13.29 -10.73 -4.25
C LEU A 90 -11.85 -10.26 -4.44
N VAL A 91 -11.54 -9.03 -3.99
CA VAL A 91 -10.19 -8.45 -4.07
C VAL A 91 -9.14 -9.32 -3.36
N ILE A 92 -9.44 -9.80 -2.16
CA ILE A 92 -8.54 -10.66 -1.38
C ILE A 92 -8.34 -11.99 -2.11
N ARG A 93 -9.39 -12.59 -2.69
CA ARG A 93 -9.26 -13.83 -3.46
C ARG A 93 -8.31 -13.63 -4.66
N GLU A 94 -8.59 -12.63 -5.49
CA GLU A 94 -7.82 -12.33 -6.70
C GLU A 94 -6.35 -11.96 -6.39
N SER A 95 -6.09 -11.31 -5.26
CA SER A 95 -4.75 -10.87 -4.87
C SER A 95 -3.94 -11.92 -4.11
N VAL A 96 -4.59 -12.76 -3.29
CA VAL A 96 -3.91 -13.67 -2.35
C VAL A 96 -3.86 -15.12 -2.84
N GLU A 97 -4.81 -15.60 -3.65
CA GLU A 97 -4.72 -16.96 -4.22
C GLU A 97 -3.47 -17.19 -5.08
N PRO A 98 -3.04 -16.26 -5.95
CA PRO A 98 -1.79 -16.44 -6.71
C PRO A 98 -0.56 -16.56 -5.81
N LEU A 99 -0.56 -15.85 -4.67
CA LEU A 99 0.54 -15.84 -3.71
C LEU A 99 0.54 -17.10 -2.84
N LEU A 100 -0.64 -17.62 -2.46
CA LEU A 100 -0.76 -18.91 -1.76
C LEU A 100 -0.19 -20.05 -2.61
N GLU A 101 -0.46 -20.01 -3.91
CA GLU A 101 0.02 -21.01 -4.86
C GLU A 101 1.51 -20.84 -5.17
N GLU A 102 2.06 -19.61 -5.13
CA GLU A 102 3.49 -19.31 -5.35
C GLU A 102 4.39 -19.71 -4.18
N TYR A 103 3.96 -19.45 -2.94
CA TYR A 103 4.71 -19.76 -1.72
C TYR A 103 4.39 -21.14 -1.13
N ARG A 104 3.77 -22.03 -1.92
CA ARG A 104 3.37 -23.37 -1.50
C ARG A 104 4.58 -24.20 -1.03
N PRO A 105 4.53 -24.90 0.12
CA PRO A 105 5.66 -25.64 0.65
C PRO A 105 5.71 -27.05 0.04
N THR A 106 6.86 -27.69 0.16
CA THR A 106 7.12 -29.03 -0.38
C THR A 106 6.13 -30.07 0.17
N GLY A 107 5.54 -30.89 -0.72
CA GLY A 107 4.58 -31.94 -0.37
C GLY A 107 3.09 -31.55 -0.46
N ILE A 108 2.77 -30.28 -0.73
CA ILE A 108 1.42 -29.79 -1.04
C ILE A 108 1.25 -29.67 -2.55
N SER A 109 0.16 -30.17 -3.11
CA SER A 109 -0.17 -30.05 -4.54
C SER A 109 -0.96 -28.78 -4.86
N SER A 110 -1.84 -28.31 -3.98
CA SER A 110 -2.74 -27.16 -4.22
C SER A 110 -3.08 -26.44 -2.91
N LEU A 111 -3.09 -25.09 -2.91
CA LEU A 111 -3.46 -24.25 -1.74
C LEU A 111 -4.39 -23.09 -2.15
N LYS A 112 -5.71 -23.23 -1.91
CA LYS A 112 -6.74 -22.28 -2.42
C LYS A 112 -7.83 -21.98 -1.40
N PHE A 113 -8.58 -20.87 -1.52
CA PHE A 113 -9.71 -20.60 -0.62
C PHE A 113 -10.93 -21.45 -0.96
N SER A 114 -11.17 -22.51 -0.18
CA SER A 114 -12.43 -23.26 -0.19
C SER A 114 -13.62 -22.36 0.19
N LYS A 115 -13.43 -21.55 1.25
CA LYS A 115 -14.39 -20.53 1.67
C LYS A 115 -13.64 -19.27 2.10
N LEU A 116 -14.13 -18.12 1.68
CA LEU A 116 -13.62 -16.82 2.10
C LEU A 116 -14.84 -15.92 2.34
N SER A 117 -14.94 -15.38 3.55
CA SER A 117 -15.92 -14.37 3.92
C SER A 117 -15.35 -13.59 5.11
N LEU A 118 -15.52 -12.27 5.09
CA LEU A 118 -15.09 -11.39 6.18
C LEU A 118 -16.14 -11.27 7.31
N GLY A 119 -17.22 -12.07 7.26
CA GLY A 119 -18.25 -12.06 8.31
C GLY A 119 -19.10 -10.78 8.33
N ASN A 120 -19.96 -10.67 9.35
CA ASN A 120 -20.95 -9.61 9.48
C ASN A 120 -20.50 -8.48 10.42
N VAL A 121 -19.47 -8.72 11.25
CA VAL A 121 -18.95 -7.74 12.20
C VAL A 121 -17.99 -6.77 11.52
N ALA A 122 -18.49 -5.56 11.30
CA ALA A 122 -17.73 -4.46 10.73
C ALA A 122 -16.52 -4.04 11.61
N PRO A 123 -15.42 -3.60 11.00
CA PRO A 123 -14.31 -2.97 11.72
C PRO A 123 -14.72 -1.67 12.38
N LYS A 124 -13.93 -1.27 13.38
CA LYS A 124 -14.07 -0.02 14.14
C LYS A 124 -12.89 0.89 13.86
N ILE A 125 -13.21 2.16 13.73
CA ILE A 125 -12.23 3.25 13.80
C ILE A 125 -12.33 3.83 15.20
N GLU A 126 -11.31 3.64 16.02
CA GLU A 126 -11.29 4.18 17.39
C GLU A 126 -11.09 5.70 17.39
N GLY A 127 -10.26 6.20 16.48
CA GLY A 127 -10.17 7.62 16.18
C GLY A 127 -9.36 7.96 14.95
N ILE A 128 -9.43 9.23 14.56
CA ILE A 128 -8.70 9.80 13.42
C ILE A 128 -7.82 10.95 13.90
N ARG A 129 -6.58 11.00 13.40
CA ARG A 129 -5.63 12.10 13.59
C ARG A 129 -5.36 12.75 12.25
N VAL A 130 -5.47 14.07 12.14
CA VAL A 130 -4.91 14.81 11.00
C VAL A 130 -3.46 15.15 11.33
N GLN A 131 -2.49 14.73 10.50
CA GLN A 131 -1.07 15.02 10.74
C GLN A 131 -0.69 16.42 10.25
N SER A 132 -1.00 16.71 8.98
CA SER A 132 -0.62 17.95 8.32
C SER A 132 -1.58 18.31 7.19
N LEU A 133 -1.73 19.62 7.02
CA LEU A 133 -2.45 20.26 5.93
C LEU A 133 -1.41 20.89 4.99
N ASN A 134 -0.72 20.04 4.23
CA ASN A 134 0.15 20.52 3.17
C ASN A 134 -0.71 21.17 2.08
N LYS A 135 -0.20 22.19 1.38
CA LYS A 135 -0.98 22.86 0.34
C LYS A 135 -1.28 21.86 -0.79
N GLY A 136 -2.55 21.47 -0.92
CA GLY A 136 -3.02 20.47 -1.90
C GLY A 136 -3.11 19.02 -1.38
N GLN A 137 -2.74 18.74 -0.12
CA GLN A 137 -2.79 17.40 0.47
C GLN A 137 -3.27 17.40 1.93
N ILE A 138 -4.15 16.45 2.27
CA ILE A 138 -4.56 16.19 3.66
C ILE A 138 -4.08 14.81 4.07
N ILE A 139 -3.19 14.73 5.07
CA ILE A 139 -2.70 13.46 5.63
C ILE A 139 -3.47 13.15 6.91
N MET A 140 -4.18 12.02 6.91
CA MET A 140 -4.89 11.49 8.08
C MET A 140 -4.33 10.12 8.48
N ASP A 141 -4.19 9.87 9.77
CA ASP A 141 -3.97 8.54 10.33
C ASP A 141 -5.26 8.04 11.00
N ILE A 142 -5.63 6.80 10.76
CA ILE A 142 -6.87 6.16 11.21
C ILE A 142 -6.49 4.96 12.08
N ASP A 143 -6.81 4.98 13.38
CA ASP A 143 -6.66 3.82 14.27
C ASP A 143 -7.76 2.79 13.93
N PHE A 144 -7.36 1.75 13.19
CA PHE A 144 -8.23 0.72 12.64
C PHE A 144 -8.14 -0.56 13.47
N ARG A 145 -9.29 -1.04 13.95
CA ARG A 145 -9.40 -2.24 14.77
C ARG A 145 -10.51 -3.13 14.26
N TRP A 146 -10.17 -4.39 14.01
CA TRP A 146 -11.10 -5.40 13.56
C TRP A 146 -10.92 -6.68 14.37
N GLY A 147 -12.02 -7.23 14.86
CA GLY A 147 -12.09 -8.50 15.56
C GLY A 147 -13.44 -9.10 15.24
N GLY A 148 -13.57 -9.57 14.00
CA GLY A 148 -14.84 -9.97 13.40
C GLY A 148 -15.13 -11.47 13.52
N ASP A 149 -16.12 -11.92 12.77
CA ASP A 149 -16.55 -13.30 12.60
C ASP A 149 -16.21 -13.87 11.20
N PRO A 150 -14.98 -13.71 10.66
CA PRO A 150 -14.67 -14.16 9.31
C PRO A 150 -14.68 -15.70 9.22
N ASN A 151 -15.06 -16.21 8.05
CA ASN A 151 -15.06 -17.63 7.75
C ASN A 151 -14.10 -17.91 6.59
N ILE A 152 -12.83 -18.13 6.96
CA ILE A 152 -11.74 -18.38 6.03
C ILE A 152 -11.34 -19.85 6.15
N VAL A 153 -11.50 -20.60 5.06
CA VAL A 153 -11.13 -22.01 4.96
C VAL A 153 -10.28 -22.20 3.72
N LEU A 154 -9.03 -22.60 3.93
CA LEU A 154 -8.11 -23.02 2.88
C LEU A 154 -8.35 -24.51 2.60
N ALA A 155 -8.52 -24.86 1.32
CA ALA A 155 -8.36 -26.23 0.86
C ALA A 155 -6.86 -26.46 0.68
N VAL A 156 -6.32 -27.41 1.44
CA VAL A 156 -4.96 -27.90 1.28
C VAL A 156 -5.04 -29.31 0.73
N GLU A 157 -4.46 -29.53 -0.45
CA GLU A 157 -4.27 -30.87 -1.00
C GLU A 157 -2.80 -31.22 -0.86
N ALA A 158 -2.50 -32.29 -0.13
CA ALA A 158 -1.15 -32.86 -0.01
C ALA A 158 -1.12 -34.25 -0.66
N LEU A 159 0.08 -34.74 -0.97
CA LEU A 159 0.31 -36.01 -1.69
C LEU A 159 -0.44 -37.23 -1.10
N VAL A 160 -0.81 -37.20 0.18
CA VAL A 160 -1.43 -38.32 0.91
C VAL A 160 -2.82 -37.98 1.48
N ALA A 161 -3.18 -36.69 1.59
CA ALA A 161 -4.44 -36.26 2.20
C ALA A 161 -4.87 -34.86 1.76
N SER A 162 -6.18 -34.62 1.63
CA SER A 162 -6.75 -33.27 1.58
C SER A 162 -7.27 -32.89 2.96
N ILE A 163 -6.78 -31.78 3.52
CA ILE A 163 -7.13 -31.32 4.87
C ILE A 163 -7.55 -29.84 4.78
N PRO A 164 -8.82 -29.50 5.06
CA PRO A 164 -9.23 -28.11 5.11
C PRO A 164 -8.63 -27.44 6.36
N ILE A 165 -7.95 -26.32 6.19
CA ILE A 165 -7.44 -25.51 7.31
C ILE A 165 -8.36 -24.29 7.47
N GLN A 166 -8.99 -24.17 8.64
CA GLN A 166 -9.81 -23.02 9.00
C GLN A 166 -8.99 -22.02 9.81
N LEU A 167 -9.00 -20.77 9.37
CA LEU A 167 -8.46 -19.63 10.12
C LEU A 167 -9.60 -19.02 10.94
N LYS A 168 -9.39 -18.89 12.26
CA LYS A 168 -10.35 -18.35 13.23
C LYS A 168 -9.75 -17.20 14.03
N ASP A 169 -10.62 -16.52 14.77
CA ASP A 169 -10.23 -15.56 15.81
C ASP A 169 -9.34 -14.42 15.27
N LEU A 170 -9.54 -14.05 13.98
CA LEU A 170 -8.76 -13.03 13.28
C LEU A 170 -8.97 -11.66 13.92
N GLN A 171 -7.88 -11.08 14.40
CA GLN A 171 -7.83 -9.73 14.97
C GLN A 171 -6.77 -8.91 14.24
N VAL A 172 -7.17 -7.74 13.76
CA VAL A 172 -6.31 -6.78 13.06
C VAL A 172 -6.31 -5.46 13.82
N PHE A 173 -5.14 -5.04 14.27
CA PHE A 173 -4.91 -3.74 14.90
C PHE A 173 -3.79 -3.03 14.13
N THR A 174 -4.12 -1.93 13.47
CA THR A 174 -3.16 -1.19 12.64
C THR A 174 -3.54 0.28 12.54
N ILE A 175 -2.58 1.12 12.17
CA ILE A 175 -2.84 2.53 11.83
C ILE A 175 -2.74 2.68 10.32
N ILE A 176 -3.86 3.06 9.71
CA ILE A 176 -3.97 3.29 8.27
C ILE A 176 -3.73 4.77 8.02
N ARG A 177 -2.68 5.11 7.28
CA ARG A 177 -2.49 6.45 6.73
C ARG A 177 -3.29 6.58 5.43
N VAL A 178 -4.08 7.63 5.36
CA VAL A 178 -4.86 8.02 4.19
C VAL A 178 -4.47 9.44 3.80
N ILE A 179 -3.95 9.60 2.58
CA ILE A 179 -3.56 10.89 2.01
C ILE A 179 -4.59 11.25 0.94
N PHE A 180 -5.27 12.37 1.12
CA PHE A 180 -6.19 12.91 0.12
C PHE A 180 -5.44 13.94 -0.71
N GLN A 181 -5.29 13.66 -2.01
CA GLN A 181 -4.86 14.65 -2.98
C GLN A 181 -6.06 15.55 -3.30
N LEU A 182 -5.92 16.85 -3.05
CA LEU A 182 -7.00 17.81 -3.28
C LEU A 182 -7.05 18.25 -4.74
N ALA A 183 -8.23 18.71 -5.15
CA ALA A 183 -8.49 19.33 -6.46
C ALA A 183 -9.42 20.54 -6.28
N ASP A 184 -9.36 21.48 -7.22
CA ASP A 184 -10.25 22.66 -7.21
C ASP A 184 -11.66 22.35 -7.78
N GLU A 185 -11.81 21.22 -8.47
CA GLU A 185 -13.09 20.74 -9.03
C GLU A 185 -13.75 19.69 -8.12
N ILE A 186 -15.09 19.72 -8.01
CA ILE A 186 -15.90 18.74 -7.26
C ILE A 186 -15.60 17.31 -7.78
N PRO A 187 -15.23 16.33 -6.93
CA PRO A 187 -15.49 16.23 -5.48
C PRO A 187 -14.42 16.85 -4.56
N CYS A 188 -13.58 17.74 -5.08
CA CYS A 188 -12.45 18.42 -4.42
C CYS A 188 -11.32 17.47 -3.99
N ILE A 189 -11.35 16.21 -4.45
CA ILE A 189 -10.37 15.16 -4.18
C ILE A 189 -10.12 14.47 -5.53
N SER A 190 -8.86 14.45 -5.96
CA SER A 190 -8.42 13.83 -7.22
C SER A 190 -8.05 12.36 -7.03
N ALA A 191 -7.37 12.04 -5.93
CA ALA A 191 -6.98 10.68 -5.59
C ALA A 191 -6.90 10.49 -4.07
N VAL A 192 -7.08 9.23 -3.64
CA VAL A 192 -6.89 8.80 -2.26
C VAL A 192 -5.76 7.77 -2.23
N VAL A 193 -4.72 8.04 -1.45
CA VAL A 193 -3.58 7.14 -1.28
C VAL A 193 -3.64 6.50 0.10
N VAL A 194 -3.57 5.17 0.16
CA VAL A 194 -3.76 4.39 1.39
C VAL A 194 -2.54 3.52 1.67
N ALA A 195 -1.99 3.60 2.88
CA ALA A 195 -0.87 2.78 3.34
C ALA A 195 -1.02 2.45 4.84
N LEU A 196 -0.42 1.36 5.29
CA LEU A 196 -0.24 1.05 6.70
C LEU A 196 1.05 1.70 7.21
N LEU A 197 1.04 2.22 8.44
CA LEU A 197 2.26 2.72 9.05
C LEU A 197 3.25 1.59 9.35
N ALA A 198 4.54 1.88 9.19
CA ALA A 198 5.62 0.98 9.63
C ALA A 198 5.69 0.89 11.16
N GLU A 199 5.51 2.03 11.82
CA GLU A 199 5.49 2.16 13.27
C GLU A 199 4.22 2.91 13.72
N PRO A 200 3.40 2.35 14.63
CA PRO A 200 3.53 1.03 15.26
C PRO A 200 3.29 -0.11 14.25
N LYS A 201 4.02 -1.23 14.39
CA LYS A 201 3.89 -2.38 13.49
C LYS A 201 2.44 -2.90 13.48
N PRO A 202 1.84 -3.15 12.29
CA PRO A 202 0.54 -3.80 12.18
C PRO A 202 0.53 -5.15 12.91
N ARG A 203 -0.47 -5.35 13.78
CA ARG A 203 -0.67 -6.59 14.52
C ARG A 203 -1.85 -7.35 13.92
N ILE A 204 -1.57 -8.54 13.42
CA ILE A 204 -2.54 -9.45 12.83
C ILE A 204 -2.39 -10.77 13.57
N ASP A 205 -3.36 -11.10 14.43
CA ASP A 205 -3.40 -12.34 15.19
C ASP A 205 -4.52 -13.23 14.65
N TYR A 206 -4.31 -14.55 14.61
CA TYR A 206 -5.34 -15.53 14.25
C TYR A 206 -4.99 -16.91 14.82
N THR A 207 -5.93 -17.86 14.75
CA THR A 207 -5.69 -19.27 15.09
C THR A 207 -5.99 -20.18 13.89
N LEU A 208 -5.05 -21.06 13.55
CA LEU A 208 -5.21 -22.06 12.50
C LEU A 208 -5.71 -23.38 13.12
N LYS A 209 -6.77 -23.97 12.55
CA LYS A 209 -7.36 -25.24 13.01
C LYS A 209 -7.67 -26.12 11.81
N ALA A 210 -7.08 -27.31 11.76
CA ALA A 210 -7.43 -28.32 10.76
C ALA A 210 -8.84 -28.88 11.02
N VAL A 211 -9.63 -29.01 9.96
CA VAL A 211 -10.99 -29.56 10.02
C VAL A 211 -10.92 -31.07 9.92
N GLY A 212 -11.18 -31.77 11.03
CA GLY A 212 -11.16 -33.24 11.09
C GLY A 212 -9.78 -33.86 11.36
N GLY A 213 -8.77 -33.06 11.69
CA GLY A 213 -7.42 -33.53 12.05
C GLY A 213 -6.69 -32.56 12.98
N SER A 214 -5.46 -32.89 13.36
CA SER A 214 -4.56 -31.97 14.07
C SER A 214 -3.72 -31.17 13.08
N LEU A 215 -3.46 -29.90 13.37
CA LEU A 215 -2.54 -29.07 12.57
C LEU A 215 -1.11 -29.67 12.56
N THR A 216 -0.74 -30.41 13.62
CA THR A 216 0.54 -31.15 13.72
C THR A 216 0.70 -32.26 12.67
N ALA A 217 -0.35 -32.62 11.93
CA ALA A 217 -0.25 -33.58 10.83
C ALA A 217 0.38 -32.98 9.55
N LEU A 218 0.47 -31.65 9.46
CA LEU A 218 1.06 -30.93 8.34
C LEU A 218 2.11 -29.93 8.85
N PRO A 219 3.33 -30.39 9.18
CA PRO A 219 4.40 -29.53 9.70
C PRO A 219 4.76 -28.41 8.70
N GLY A 220 5.08 -27.22 9.22
CA GLY A 220 5.53 -26.06 8.43
C GLY A 220 4.42 -25.20 7.80
N ILE A 221 3.16 -25.67 7.70
CA ILE A 221 2.09 -24.85 7.10
C ILE A 221 1.75 -23.62 7.95
N SER A 222 1.73 -23.75 9.28
CA SER A 222 1.49 -22.59 10.17
C SER A 222 2.51 -21.49 9.88
N ASP A 223 3.78 -21.86 9.88
CA ASP A 223 4.90 -20.95 9.84
C ASP A 223 4.98 -20.29 8.45
N MET A 224 4.69 -21.05 7.38
CA MET A 224 4.55 -20.53 6.02
C MET A 224 3.37 -19.54 5.88
N ILE A 225 2.19 -19.81 6.46
CA ILE A 225 1.07 -18.86 6.43
C ILE A 225 1.44 -17.59 7.21
N ASP A 226 2.07 -17.72 8.38
CA ASP A 226 2.52 -16.61 9.21
C ASP A 226 3.56 -15.75 8.48
N ASP A 227 4.56 -16.36 7.85
CA ASP A 227 5.60 -15.66 7.08
C ASP A 227 5.02 -14.99 5.82
N MET A 228 4.08 -15.66 5.14
CA MET A 228 3.40 -15.12 3.95
C MET A 228 2.56 -13.90 4.31
N VAL A 229 1.75 -13.96 5.37
CA VAL A 229 0.94 -12.83 5.85
C VAL A 229 1.84 -11.67 6.25
N ASN A 230 2.92 -11.90 7.00
CA ASN A 230 3.89 -10.85 7.35
C ASN A 230 4.55 -10.24 6.10
N SER A 231 4.95 -11.06 5.13
CA SER A 231 5.61 -10.62 3.90
C SER A 231 4.70 -9.75 3.05
N ILE A 232 3.46 -10.18 2.78
CA ILE A 232 2.48 -9.39 1.99
C ILE A 232 2.16 -8.05 2.66
N VAL A 233 1.95 -8.06 3.98
CA VAL A 233 1.63 -6.82 4.72
C VAL A 233 2.80 -5.84 4.67
N THR A 234 4.03 -6.34 4.76
CA THR A 234 5.26 -5.52 4.69
C THR A 234 5.53 -5.01 3.27
N ASP A 235 5.34 -5.86 2.25
CA ASP A 235 5.76 -5.59 0.86
C ASP A 235 4.69 -4.90 -0.01
N THR A 236 3.41 -5.00 0.35
CA THR A 236 2.30 -4.47 -0.47
C THR A 236 1.51 -3.37 0.24
N LEU A 237 1.39 -3.44 1.56
CA LEU A 237 0.48 -2.57 2.32
C LEU A 237 1.18 -1.56 3.23
N GLN A 238 2.43 -1.80 3.63
CA GLN A 238 3.18 -0.94 4.55
C GLN A 238 3.95 0.14 3.78
N TRP A 239 3.98 1.37 4.34
CA TRP A 239 4.79 2.46 3.80
C TRP A 239 6.25 2.02 3.58
N PRO A 240 6.87 2.26 2.41
CA PRO A 240 6.50 3.24 1.37
C PRO A 240 5.46 2.77 0.36
N HIS A 241 5.13 1.47 0.32
CA HIS A 241 4.09 0.93 -0.56
C HIS A 241 2.71 1.46 -0.16
N ARG A 242 1.91 1.76 -1.17
CA ARG A 242 0.65 2.48 -1.02
C ARG A 242 -0.28 2.22 -2.18
N ILE A 243 -1.56 2.04 -1.88
CA ILE A 243 -2.62 1.86 -2.87
C ILE A 243 -3.10 3.25 -3.30
N VAL A 244 -2.92 3.59 -4.57
CA VAL A 244 -3.42 4.83 -5.17
C VAL A 244 -4.80 4.56 -5.78
N VAL A 245 -5.83 5.21 -5.26
CA VAL A 245 -7.21 5.12 -5.76
C VAL A 245 -7.57 6.46 -6.42
N PRO A 246 -7.50 6.58 -7.76
CA PRO A 246 -7.98 7.77 -8.45
C PRO A 246 -9.50 7.87 -8.31
N LEU A 247 -10.02 9.07 -8.02
CA LEU A 247 -11.46 9.32 -8.00
C LEU A 247 -11.91 9.76 -9.38
N GLY A 248 -12.79 8.97 -9.99
CA GLY A 248 -13.23 9.18 -11.37
C GLY A 248 -13.95 10.51 -11.57
N GLY A 249 -13.64 11.19 -12.68
CA GLY A 249 -14.25 12.46 -13.08
C GLY A 249 -13.23 13.46 -13.63
N ILE A 250 -11.99 13.40 -13.15
CA ILE A 250 -10.89 14.29 -13.52
C ILE A 250 -9.75 13.42 -14.13
N PRO A 251 -9.14 13.80 -15.26
CA PRO A 251 -7.90 13.19 -15.73
C PRO A 251 -6.75 13.64 -14.84
N VAL A 252 -6.41 12.81 -13.84
CA VAL A 252 -5.36 13.08 -12.85
C VAL A 252 -4.14 12.25 -13.23
N ASP A 253 -2.97 12.89 -13.36
CA ASP A 253 -1.71 12.16 -13.47
C ASP A 253 -1.36 11.55 -12.10
N THR A 254 -1.56 10.24 -11.97
CA THR A 254 -1.21 9.48 -10.76
C THR A 254 0.28 9.14 -10.68
N SER A 255 1.08 9.47 -11.70
CA SER A 255 2.50 9.09 -11.79
C SER A 255 3.36 9.67 -10.66
N GLU A 256 2.99 10.78 -10.04
CA GLU A 256 3.69 11.30 -8.85
C GLU A 256 3.22 10.66 -7.54
N LEU A 257 2.03 10.04 -7.54
CA LEU A 257 1.46 9.33 -6.39
C LEU A 257 1.89 7.86 -6.35
N GLU A 258 2.16 7.23 -7.50
CA GLU A 258 2.78 5.91 -7.59
C GLU A 258 4.16 5.90 -6.90
N LEU A 259 4.51 4.78 -6.25
CA LEU A 259 5.86 4.56 -5.75
C LEU A 259 6.79 4.31 -6.94
N LYS A 260 7.98 4.90 -6.92
CA LYS A 260 9.00 4.74 -7.97
C LYS A 260 10.28 4.21 -7.36
N PRO A 261 11.02 3.34 -8.07
CA PRO A 261 12.42 3.06 -7.75
C PRO A 261 13.22 4.35 -7.59
N GLN A 262 13.97 4.50 -6.49
CA GLN A 262 14.84 5.65 -6.21
C GLN A 262 16.32 5.34 -6.51
N GLY A 263 16.71 4.07 -6.57
CA GLY A 263 18.09 3.67 -6.85
C GLY A 263 18.33 2.16 -6.81
N THR A 264 19.56 1.78 -7.15
CA THR A 264 20.06 0.40 -7.03
C THR A 264 21.06 0.30 -5.90
N LEU A 265 20.85 -0.66 -5.00
CA LEU A 265 21.80 -1.07 -3.97
C LEU A 265 22.58 -2.29 -4.47
N ARG A 266 23.85 -2.09 -4.84
CA ARG A 266 24.79 -3.17 -5.13
C ARG A 266 25.41 -3.67 -3.84
N VAL A 267 25.20 -4.94 -3.53
CA VAL A 267 25.70 -5.61 -2.32
C VAL A 267 26.64 -6.75 -2.71
N THR A 268 27.91 -6.62 -2.34
CA THR A 268 28.92 -7.68 -2.46
C THR A 268 29.04 -8.39 -1.12
N VAL A 269 28.55 -9.63 -1.04
CA VAL A 269 28.66 -10.49 0.14
C VAL A 269 30.02 -11.16 0.13
N ILE A 270 30.95 -10.67 0.95
CA ILE A 270 32.34 -11.13 0.95
C ILE A 270 32.42 -12.45 1.74
N LYS A 271 32.14 -12.39 3.04
CA LYS A 271 32.35 -13.51 3.96
C LYS A 271 31.53 -13.38 5.24
N ALA A 272 31.44 -14.47 6.00
CA ALA A 272 31.12 -14.41 7.42
C ALA A 272 32.25 -15.04 8.25
N ASN A 273 32.35 -14.66 9.52
CA ASN A 273 33.33 -15.19 10.46
C ASN A 273 32.64 -15.65 11.75
N ASP A 274 33.18 -16.68 12.38
CA ASP A 274 32.73 -17.24 13.67
C ASP A 274 31.22 -17.55 13.73
N LEU A 275 30.67 -18.12 12.65
CA LEU A 275 29.29 -18.58 12.63
C LEU A 275 29.05 -19.62 13.73
N LYS A 276 27.93 -19.47 14.44
CA LYS A 276 27.51 -20.43 15.46
C LYS A 276 27.13 -21.76 14.78
N ASN A 277 27.91 -22.81 15.00
CA ASN A 277 27.52 -24.17 14.56
C ASN A 277 26.18 -24.58 15.20
N MET A 278 25.24 -25.03 14.38
CA MET A 278 23.91 -25.50 14.81
C MET A 278 23.71 -27.00 14.60
N GLU A 279 24.70 -27.71 14.05
CA GLU A 279 24.68 -29.15 13.87
C GLU A 279 25.16 -29.94 15.10
N MET A 280 24.70 -31.19 15.23
CA MET A 280 25.24 -32.15 16.22
C MET A 280 26.42 -32.97 15.69
N ILE A 281 26.51 -33.16 14.36
CA ILE A 281 27.54 -33.94 13.68
C ILE A 281 27.88 -33.18 12.40
N GLY A 282 29.09 -32.64 12.32
CA GLY A 282 29.52 -31.80 11.20
C GLY A 282 29.74 -30.34 11.60
N LYS A 283 29.79 -29.48 10.59
CA LYS A 283 29.71 -28.03 10.71
C LYS A 283 28.59 -27.57 9.77
N SER A 284 27.83 -26.58 10.22
CA SER A 284 26.88 -25.85 9.40
C SER A 284 27.35 -25.58 7.96
N ASP A 285 26.40 -25.66 7.02
CA ASP A 285 26.51 -25.42 5.58
C ASP A 285 25.88 -24.04 5.24
N PRO A 286 26.56 -22.91 5.54
CA PRO A 286 25.93 -21.59 5.49
C PRO A 286 25.70 -21.04 4.07
N TYR A 287 24.59 -20.31 3.95
CA TYR A 287 24.31 -19.38 2.85
C TYR A 287 23.66 -18.10 3.38
N ALA A 288 23.84 -17.00 2.65
CA ALA A 288 23.23 -15.70 2.96
C ALA A 288 22.05 -15.42 2.04
N VAL A 289 20.97 -14.89 2.60
CA VAL A 289 19.76 -14.42 1.91
C VAL A 289 19.63 -12.93 2.14
N LEU A 290 19.46 -12.17 1.06
CA LEU A 290 19.45 -10.71 1.07
C LEU A 290 18.15 -10.20 0.47
N TYR A 291 17.56 -9.18 1.08
CA TYR A 291 16.39 -8.50 0.56
C TYR A 291 16.23 -7.09 1.14
N ILE A 292 15.71 -6.18 0.33
CA ILE A 292 15.07 -4.94 0.80
C ILE A 292 13.56 -5.19 0.97
N ARG A 293 13.00 -5.94 0.02
CA ARG A 293 11.59 -6.32 -0.10
C ARG A 293 11.39 -7.82 0.19
N PRO A 294 10.61 -8.24 1.21
CA PRO A 294 10.51 -9.65 1.62
C PRO A 294 10.11 -10.65 0.53
N LEU A 295 9.41 -10.20 -0.51
CA LEU A 295 9.03 -11.05 -1.65
C LEU A 295 10.17 -11.21 -2.70
N PHE A 296 11.19 -10.35 -2.66
CA PHE A 296 12.30 -10.27 -3.62
C PHE A 296 13.63 -10.63 -2.95
N LYS A 297 13.74 -11.90 -2.53
CA LYS A 297 14.94 -12.46 -1.90
C LYS A 297 15.94 -12.96 -2.95
N VAL A 298 17.21 -12.61 -2.77
CA VAL A 298 18.35 -13.24 -3.47
C VAL A 298 19.14 -14.10 -2.48
N LYS A 299 19.80 -15.17 -2.94
CA LYS A 299 20.63 -16.04 -2.11
C LYS A 299 22.05 -16.17 -2.68
N THR A 300 23.03 -16.34 -1.81
CA THR A 300 24.36 -16.83 -2.20
C THR A 300 24.32 -18.33 -2.50
N LYS A 301 25.43 -18.87 -3.02
CA LYS A 301 25.72 -20.29 -2.94
C LYS A 301 25.84 -20.74 -1.49
N VAL A 302 25.59 -22.03 -1.29
CA VAL A 302 25.89 -22.74 -0.04
C VAL A 302 27.37 -23.08 -0.03
N ILE A 303 28.01 -22.95 1.14
CA ILE A 303 29.41 -23.36 1.33
C ILE A 303 29.45 -24.44 2.41
N ASP A 304 29.72 -25.66 1.97
CA ASP A 304 29.60 -26.84 2.83
C ASP A 304 30.65 -26.83 3.97
N ASN A 305 30.20 -27.18 5.17
CA ASN A 305 30.98 -27.50 6.36
C ASN A 305 31.97 -26.43 6.79
N ASN A 306 31.57 -25.16 6.71
CA ASN A 306 32.45 -24.03 7.00
C ASN A 306 31.77 -22.90 7.80
N LEU A 307 32.24 -22.69 9.04
CA LEU A 307 31.78 -21.60 9.92
C LEU A 307 32.41 -20.23 9.60
N ASN A 308 33.33 -20.18 8.62
CA ASN A 308 33.93 -18.96 8.10
C ASN A 308 33.81 -18.93 6.55
N PRO A 309 32.59 -18.90 6.01
CA PRO A 309 32.33 -18.97 4.57
C PRO A 309 32.82 -17.69 3.86
N VAL A 310 33.31 -17.85 2.64
CA VAL A 310 33.73 -16.74 1.76
C VAL A 310 33.02 -16.91 0.44
N TRP A 311 31.99 -16.09 0.20
CA TRP A 311 31.14 -16.17 -0.99
C TRP A 311 31.67 -15.31 -2.15
N ASN A 312 32.04 -14.06 -1.87
CA ASN A 312 32.39 -13.04 -2.89
C ASN A 312 31.35 -12.90 -4.01
N GLU A 313 30.07 -12.94 -3.66
CA GLU A 313 28.95 -12.83 -4.62
C GLU A 313 28.36 -11.42 -4.62
N VAL A 314 27.98 -10.92 -5.80
CA VAL A 314 27.45 -9.57 -6.01
C VAL A 314 25.99 -9.64 -6.41
N PHE A 315 25.15 -8.85 -5.75
CA PHE A 315 23.72 -8.73 -6.03
C PHE A 315 23.33 -7.27 -6.19
N ASP A 316 22.50 -6.97 -7.19
CA ASP A 316 21.89 -5.65 -7.38
C ASP A 316 20.42 -5.72 -6.92
N LEU A 317 20.05 -4.88 -5.96
CA LEU A 317 18.71 -4.82 -5.36
C LEU A 317 18.10 -3.44 -5.61
N ILE A 318 16.81 -3.38 -5.96
CA ILE A 318 16.12 -2.09 -6.18
C ILE A 318 15.65 -1.53 -4.83
N ALA A 319 15.92 -0.24 -4.59
CA ALA A 319 15.40 0.54 -3.47
C ALA A 319 14.40 1.59 -3.98
N GLU A 320 13.25 1.71 -3.32
CA GLU A 320 12.14 2.62 -3.71
C GLU A 320 11.95 3.77 -2.73
N ASP A 321 12.39 3.60 -1.48
CA ASP A 321 12.44 4.68 -0.49
C ASP A 321 13.69 4.56 0.39
N LYS A 322 14.68 5.40 0.11
CA LYS A 322 15.94 5.43 0.85
C LYS A 322 15.71 5.78 2.34
N GLU A 323 14.74 6.63 2.65
CA GLU A 323 14.55 7.14 4.01
C GLU A 323 13.96 6.07 4.95
N THR A 324 13.06 5.22 4.45
CA THR A 324 12.32 4.26 5.30
C THR A 324 12.72 2.81 5.12
N GLN A 325 13.24 2.40 3.95
CA GLN A 325 13.61 1.00 3.72
C GLN A 325 14.95 0.63 4.38
N SER A 326 15.25 -0.66 4.44
CA SER A 326 16.52 -1.18 4.97
C SER A 326 16.90 -2.46 4.25
N LEU A 327 18.19 -2.68 4.03
CA LEU A 327 18.70 -3.99 3.62
C LEU A 327 18.60 -4.93 4.82
N ILE A 328 17.99 -6.10 4.61
CA ILE A 328 18.00 -7.21 5.57
C ILE A 328 18.86 -8.33 4.98
N VAL A 329 19.74 -8.87 5.81
CA VAL A 329 20.58 -10.03 5.47
C VAL A 329 20.39 -11.10 6.54
N GLU A 330 19.93 -12.27 6.12
CA GLU A 330 19.73 -13.45 6.94
C GLU A 330 20.74 -14.52 6.54
N VAL A 331 21.48 -15.07 7.49
CA VAL A 331 22.36 -16.23 7.25
C VAL A 331 21.67 -17.47 7.78
N PHE A 332 21.56 -18.49 6.92
CA PHE A 332 20.92 -19.76 7.20
C PHE A 332 21.92 -20.91 7.09
N ASP A 333 21.63 -21.97 7.82
CA ASP A 333 22.27 -23.28 7.76
C ASP A 333 21.43 -24.17 6.84
N LYS A 334 22.00 -24.73 5.76
CA LYS A 334 21.25 -25.64 4.88
C LYS A 334 21.15 -27.02 5.54
N ASP A 335 19.94 -27.42 5.92
CA ASP A 335 19.66 -28.72 6.53
C ASP A 335 18.92 -29.64 5.55
N ILE A 336 18.93 -30.96 5.81
CA ILE A 336 18.06 -31.93 5.11
C ILE A 336 16.56 -31.71 5.42
N GLY A 337 16.25 -30.92 6.46
CA GLY A 337 14.89 -30.64 6.93
C GLY A 337 14.46 -29.17 6.72
N GLN A 338 14.35 -28.43 7.83
CA GLN A 338 14.12 -26.98 7.81
C GLN A 338 15.43 -26.25 8.12
N ASP A 339 15.83 -25.34 7.23
CA ASP A 339 17.04 -24.53 7.36
C ASP A 339 17.04 -23.67 8.63
N LYS A 340 18.11 -23.71 9.40
CA LYS A 340 18.19 -23.00 10.70
C LYS A 340 18.82 -21.62 10.52
N ARG A 341 18.11 -20.55 10.90
CA ARG A 341 18.68 -19.19 10.85
C ARG A 341 19.82 -19.02 11.85
N LEU A 342 21.04 -18.95 11.32
CA LEU A 342 22.27 -18.66 12.03
C LEU A 342 22.27 -17.22 12.53
N GLY A 343 21.93 -16.24 11.70
CA GLY A 343 21.98 -14.82 12.08
C GLY A 343 21.09 -13.92 11.23
N ILE A 344 20.81 -12.71 11.73
CA ILE A 344 20.11 -11.66 10.98
C ILE A 344 20.75 -10.29 11.24
N VAL A 345 20.82 -9.47 10.20
CA VAL A 345 21.30 -8.08 10.22
C VAL A 345 20.28 -7.21 9.49
N LYS A 346 20.03 -6.00 10.01
CA LYS A 346 19.28 -4.93 9.35
C LYS A 346 20.19 -3.72 9.23
N LEU A 347 20.25 -3.13 8.04
CA LEU A 347 21.07 -1.97 7.73
C LEU A 347 20.20 -0.90 7.04
N PRO A 348 19.94 0.25 7.67
CA PRO A 348 19.12 1.31 7.08
C PRO A 348 19.73 1.86 5.78
N LEU A 349 18.89 2.08 4.76
CA LEU A 349 19.31 2.71 3.51
C LEU A 349 19.62 4.21 3.69
N ASN A 350 19.03 4.83 4.70
CA ASN A 350 19.25 6.23 5.06
C ASN A 350 20.72 6.53 5.43
N ASP A 351 21.43 5.55 6.00
CA ASP A 351 22.84 5.67 6.41
C ASP A 351 23.83 5.53 5.24
N MET A 352 23.33 5.21 4.02
CA MET A 352 24.15 5.08 2.81
C MET A 352 24.41 6.44 2.17
N GLU A 353 25.65 6.69 1.77
CA GLU A 353 26.00 7.83 0.91
C GLU A 353 25.92 7.37 -0.56
N PRO A 354 25.26 8.14 -1.46
CA PRO A 354 25.24 7.82 -2.89
C PRO A 354 26.65 7.82 -3.50
N GLU A 355 26.86 6.98 -4.52
CA GLU A 355 28.10 6.88 -5.29
C GLU A 355 29.38 6.55 -4.49
N THR A 356 29.25 6.10 -3.22
CA THR A 356 30.37 5.63 -2.41
C THR A 356 30.23 4.15 -2.08
N GLU A 357 31.31 3.40 -2.28
CA GLU A 357 31.42 2.02 -1.80
C GLU A 357 31.87 2.05 -0.33
N LYS A 358 31.10 1.41 0.56
CA LYS A 358 31.42 1.26 1.98
C LYS A 358 31.46 -0.22 2.35
N GLU A 359 32.52 -0.61 3.06
CA GLU A 359 32.65 -1.96 3.63
C GLU A 359 32.10 -1.96 5.06
N PHE A 360 31.18 -2.89 5.33
CA PHE A 360 30.52 -3.06 6.62
C PHE A 360 30.86 -4.43 7.19
N GLU A 361 31.40 -4.45 8.41
CA GLU A 361 31.46 -5.65 9.24
C GLU A 361 30.38 -5.57 10.32
N LEU A 362 29.35 -6.40 10.19
CA LEU A 362 28.14 -6.32 11.00
C LEU A 362 28.00 -7.56 11.88
N ARG A 363 27.77 -7.37 13.18
CA ARG A 363 27.48 -8.45 14.13
C ARG A 363 26.07 -8.96 13.92
N MET A 364 25.91 -10.27 13.79
CA MET A 364 24.60 -10.87 13.58
C MET A 364 23.80 -10.96 14.88
N LEU A 365 22.50 -10.71 14.76
CA LEU A 365 21.53 -10.84 15.86
C LEU A 365 20.76 -12.16 15.75
N SER A 366 20.06 -12.53 16.83
CA SER A 366 19.11 -13.67 16.82
C SER A 366 17.73 -13.30 16.25
N SER A 367 17.36 -12.02 16.38
CA SER A 367 16.12 -11.40 15.90
C SER A 367 16.34 -9.90 15.73
N LEU A 368 15.62 -9.27 14.81
CA LEU A 368 15.57 -7.80 14.69
C LEU A 368 14.74 -7.13 15.79
N ASP A 369 13.86 -7.88 16.44
CA ASP A 369 13.08 -7.42 17.59
C ASP A 369 13.94 -7.52 18.86
N THR A 370 14.61 -6.41 19.21
CA THR A 370 15.54 -6.32 20.35
C THR A 370 14.87 -6.63 21.69
N LEU A 371 13.55 -6.47 21.81
CA LEU A 371 12.78 -6.82 23.01
C LEU A 371 12.57 -8.33 23.17
N LYS A 372 12.70 -9.10 22.08
CA LYS A 372 12.60 -10.58 22.09
C LYS A 372 13.96 -11.29 22.16
N VAL A 373 15.08 -10.56 22.13
CA VAL A 373 16.44 -11.13 22.23
C VAL A 373 16.71 -11.61 23.66
N LYS A 374 16.25 -12.83 23.98
CA LYS A 374 16.60 -13.54 25.23
C LYS A 374 18.04 -14.06 25.23
N ASP A 375 18.61 -14.31 24.04
CA ASP A 375 19.89 -14.98 23.87
C ASP A 375 20.97 -13.95 23.53
N LYS A 376 21.82 -13.60 24.51
CA LYS A 376 22.98 -12.69 24.37
C LYS A 376 24.21 -13.38 23.75
N LYS A 377 24.06 -14.60 23.23
CA LYS A 377 25.16 -15.36 22.61
C LYS A 377 25.58 -14.72 21.30
N ASP A 378 26.89 -14.65 21.10
CA ASP A 378 27.45 -14.25 19.83
C ASP A 378 26.99 -15.21 18.72
N ARG A 379 26.82 -14.65 17.53
CA ARG A 379 26.35 -15.33 16.32
C ARG A 379 27.32 -15.17 15.14
N GLY A 380 28.44 -14.48 15.35
CA GLY A 380 29.45 -14.20 14.33
C GLY A 380 29.29 -12.83 13.68
N THR A 381 30.20 -12.52 12.76
CA THR A 381 30.15 -11.30 11.93
C THR A 381 29.91 -11.66 10.46
N ILE A 382 29.29 -10.75 9.72
CA ILE A 382 29.21 -10.79 8.26
C ILE A 382 29.87 -9.54 7.69
N THR A 383 30.74 -9.73 6.69
CA THR A 383 31.46 -8.67 5.98
C THR A 383 30.86 -8.51 4.59
N MET A 384 30.40 -7.32 4.24
CA MET A 384 29.84 -6.99 2.94
C MET A 384 30.27 -5.61 2.48
N LYS A 385 30.44 -5.42 1.17
CA LYS A 385 30.59 -4.09 0.56
C LYS A 385 29.27 -3.68 -0.06
N ILE A 386 28.94 -2.40 0.10
CA ILE A 386 27.68 -1.84 -0.36
C ILE A 386 27.97 -0.55 -1.13
N PHE A 387 27.34 -0.43 -2.29
CA PHE A 387 27.37 0.73 -3.14
C PHE A 387 25.93 1.11 -3.52
N TYR A 388 25.54 2.35 -3.24
CA TYR A 388 24.19 2.85 -3.56
C TYR A 388 24.27 3.83 -4.73
N HIS A 389 23.62 3.46 -5.84
CA HIS A 389 23.45 4.31 -7.01
C HIS A 389 22.06 4.95 -6.97
N GLN A 390 21.98 6.27 -7.05
CA GLN A 390 20.71 7.00 -7.03
C GLN A 390 20.21 7.29 -8.45
N PHE A 391 18.97 6.90 -8.76
CA PHE A 391 18.41 7.04 -10.10
C PHE A 391 18.00 8.48 -10.44
N ASN A 392 18.37 8.90 -11.65
CA ASN A 392 17.85 10.05 -12.36
C ASN A 392 16.40 9.79 -12.85
N LYS A 393 15.63 10.85 -13.10
CA LYS A 393 14.19 10.73 -13.49
C LYS A 393 13.92 9.78 -14.66
N GLU A 394 14.84 9.70 -15.63
CA GLU A 394 14.72 8.81 -16.79
C GLU A 394 14.94 7.34 -16.38
N GLU A 395 15.98 7.07 -15.58
CA GLU A 395 16.27 5.74 -15.02
C GLU A 395 15.14 5.25 -14.10
N GLN A 396 14.51 6.14 -13.33
CA GLN A 396 13.34 5.80 -12.50
C GLN A 396 12.16 5.31 -13.34
N LEU A 397 11.91 5.92 -14.51
CA LEU A 397 10.86 5.50 -15.43
C LEU A 397 11.20 4.17 -16.09
N VAL A 398 12.44 3.99 -16.58
CA VAL A 398 12.90 2.73 -17.16
C VAL A 398 12.85 1.59 -16.15
N ALA A 399 13.25 1.82 -14.89
CA ALA A 399 13.16 0.84 -13.81
C ALA A 399 11.70 0.47 -13.47
N LEU A 400 10.80 1.45 -13.44
CA LEU A 400 9.36 1.21 -13.22
C LEU A 400 8.71 0.44 -14.36
N GLU A 401 9.06 0.73 -15.62
CA GLU A 401 8.61 -0.02 -16.79
C GLU A 401 9.17 -1.44 -16.79
N ALA A 402 10.45 -1.62 -16.44
CA ALA A 402 11.07 -2.94 -16.30
C ALA A 402 10.37 -3.77 -15.20
N GLU A 403 10.08 -3.20 -14.03
CA GLU A 403 9.35 -3.90 -12.96
C GLU A 403 7.93 -4.29 -13.41
N LYS A 404 7.20 -3.37 -14.08
CA LYS A 404 5.86 -3.64 -14.64
C LYS A 404 5.92 -4.77 -15.68
N ASN A 405 6.90 -4.76 -16.58
CA ASN A 405 7.10 -5.80 -17.60
C ASN A 405 7.46 -7.16 -16.97
N ILE A 406 8.39 -7.20 -16.00
CA ILE A 406 8.74 -8.43 -15.27
C ILE A 406 7.50 -9.00 -14.55
N LEU A 407 6.65 -8.15 -13.97
CA LEU A 407 5.43 -8.58 -13.30
C LEU A 407 4.38 -9.10 -14.30
N GLU A 408 4.26 -8.50 -15.49
CA GLU A 408 3.40 -9.00 -16.57
C GLU A 408 3.90 -10.31 -17.18
N GLU A 409 5.20 -10.44 -17.45
CA GLU A 409 5.79 -11.68 -17.95
C GLU A 409 5.66 -12.82 -16.92
N ARG A 410 5.90 -12.53 -15.63
CA ARG A 410 5.59 -13.47 -14.55
C ARG A 410 4.11 -13.87 -14.52
N LYS A 411 3.17 -12.98 -14.82
CA LYS A 411 1.74 -13.33 -14.93
C LYS A 411 1.48 -14.23 -16.15
N LYS A 412 1.96 -13.87 -17.34
CA LYS A 412 1.78 -14.65 -18.57
C LYS A 412 2.37 -16.06 -18.45
N LEU A 413 3.61 -16.17 -17.98
CA LEU A 413 4.28 -17.47 -17.78
C LEU A 413 3.64 -18.33 -16.66
N LYS A 414 2.92 -17.71 -15.72
CA LYS A 414 2.07 -18.40 -14.73
C LYS A 414 0.74 -18.85 -15.34
N GLU A 415 0.09 -18.02 -16.16
CA GLU A 415 -1.14 -18.36 -16.90
C GLU A 415 -0.90 -19.51 -17.91
N GLU A 416 0.29 -19.55 -18.53
CA GLU A 416 0.74 -20.61 -19.43
C GLU A 416 1.24 -21.88 -18.70
N GLY A 417 1.36 -21.85 -17.36
CA GLY A 417 1.77 -22.99 -16.54
C GLY A 417 3.24 -23.42 -16.70
N VAL A 418 4.10 -22.55 -17.25
CA VAL A 418 5.50 -22.86 -17.57
C VAL A 418 6.43 -22.72 -16.35
N ILE A 419 6.04 -21.92 -15.35
CA ILE A 419 6.84 -21.66 -14.14
C ILE A 419 6.25 -22.42 -12.94
N GLY A 420 7.06 -23.31 -12.35
CA GLY A 420 6.81 -23.92 -11.04
C GLY A 420 7.02 -22.93 -9.88
N THR A 421 6.86 -23.38 -8.63
CA THR A 421 7.01 -22.50 -7.46
C THR A 421 8.42 -21.90 -7.36
N THR A 422 8.53 -20.78 -6.65
CA THR A 422 9.82 -20.09 -6.44
C THR A 422 10.85 -20.96 -5.71
N MET A 423 10.43 -22.01 -5.00
CA MET A 423 11.33 -22.96 -4.34
C MET A 423 12.00 -23.94 -5.33
N ASP A 424 11.32 -24.43 -6.37
CA ASP A 424 11.92 -25.34 -7.36
C ASP A 424 12.85 -24.61 -8.35
N ALA A 425 12.53 -23.34 -8.65
CA ALA A 425 13.39 -22.47 -9.47
C ALA A 425 14.75 -22.18 -8.80
N LEU A 426 14.85 -22.36 -7.48
CA LEU A 426 16.03 -22.05 -6.68
C LEU A 426 17.18 -23.07 -6.83
N ASP A 427 16.91 -24.28 -7.32
CA ASP A 427 17.92 -25.35 -7.54
C ASP A 427 18.09 -25.69 -9.04
N GLY A 428 17.07 -25.44 -9.88
CA GLY A 428 17.08 -25.81 -11.30
C GLY A 428 17.54 -24.74 -12.31
N ALA A 429 17.62 -23.45 -11.93
CA ALA A 429 17.76 -22.35 -12.89
C ALA A 429 18.77 -21.27 -12.48
N ALA A 430 19.95 -21.66 -11.98
CA ALA A 430 21.02 -20.76 -11.53
C ALA A 430 21.76 -19.98 -12.66
N SER A 431 21.06 -19.60 -13.74
CA SER A 431 21.64 -18.95 -14.94
C SER A 431 20.66 -18.08 -15.75
N ALA A 432 19.34 -18.13 -15.51
CA ALA A 432 18.37 -17.60 -16.48
C ALA A 432 17.52 -16.38 -16.03
N VAL A 433 17.39 -16.10 -14.72
CA VAL A 433 16.54 -14.99 -14.23
C VAL A 433 17.22 -14.29 -13.06
N GLY A 434 17.81 -13.11 -13.30
CA GLY A 434 18.42 -12.26 -12.27
C GLY A 434 19.63 -11.45 -12.74
N SER A 435 20.40 -11.94 -13.71
CA SER A 435 21.51 -11.22 -14.33
C SER A 435 21.05 -10.37 -15.52
N GLY A 436 20.20 -9.38 -15.23
CA GLY A 436 19.78 -8.37 -16.20
C GLY A 436 20.93 -7.47 -16.63
N VAL A 437 21.74 -7.91 -17.61
CA VAL A 437 22.70 -7.04 -18.32
C VAL A 437 21.91 -6.08 -19.20
N GLY A 438 21.38 -5.03 -18.57
CA GLY A 438 20.74 -3.91 -19.26
C GLY A 438 21.81 -2.99 -19.85
N MET A 439 22.09 -3.15 -21.14
CA MET A 439 22.85 -2.13 -21.87
C MET A 439 22.03 -0.83 -21.94
N VAL A 440 22.48 0.19 -21.20
CA VAL A 440 22.25 1.59 -21.57
C VAL A 440 23.63 2.17 -21.90
N GLY A 441 23.88 2.39 -23.19
CA GLY A 441 25.19 2.80 -23.66
C GLY A 441 25.41 4.30 -23.54
N THR A 442 26.52 4.70 -22.91
CA THR A 442 27.19 5.97 -23.19
C THR A 442 28.57 5.68 -23.78
N GLY A 443 28.66 5.76 -25.11
CA GLY A 443 29.90 5.52 -25.82
C GLY A 443 30.77 6.76 -25.89
N VAL A 444 32.02 6.67 -25.43
CA VAL A 444 33.14 7.48 -25.93
C VAL A 444 34.35 6.57 -26.16
N ALA A 445 34.79 6.52 -27.42
CA ALA A 445 36.06 6.02 -28.01
C ALA A 445 37.08 5.32 -27.07
N THR A 446 37.65 4.17 -27.42
CA THR A 446 38.61 4.00 -28.55
C THR A 446 38.92 2.51 -28.81
N GLY A 447 39.34 2.16 -30.03
CA GLY A 447 40.09 0.91 -30.29
C GLY A 447 39.41 -0.07 -31.27
N ALA A 448 39.92 -0.12 -32.49
CA ALA A 448 39.49 -0.99 -33.58
C ALA A 448 39.64 -2.51 -33.29
N GLY A 449 38.79 -3.33 -33.90
CA GLY A 449 38.96 -4.79 -33.94
C GLY A 449 37.77 -5.55 -34.53
N LEU A 450 37.73 -5.73 -35.86
CA LEU A 450 36.64 -6.40 -36.57
C LEU A 450 37.14 -7.71 -37.23
N VAL A 451 37.04 -8.82 -36.50
CA VAL A 451 37.31 -10.22 -36.93
C VAL A 451 36.52 -11.14 -35.98
N GLY A 452 35.87 -12.25 -36.33
CA GLY A 452 35.67 -12.94 -37.62
C GLY A 452 34.82 -14.22 -37.43
N THR A 453 34.41 -14.86 -38.52
CA THR A 453 33.44 -15.98 -38.60
C THR A 453 33.93 -17.37 -38.15
N GLY A 454 32.99 -18.24 -37.70
CA GLY A 454 33.10 -19.72 -37.65
C GLY A 454 32.11 -20.29 -36.61
N ILE A 455 31.06 -21.09 -36.90
CA ILE A 455 30.87 -22.36 -37.67
C ILE A 455 31.48 -23.61 -37.00
N GLY A 456 30.57 -24.50 -36.54
CA GLY A 456 30.78 -25.94 -36.27
C GLY A 456 30.72 -26.36 -34.78
N ALA A 457 30.36 -27.59 -34.39
CA ALA A 457 29.60 -28.68 -35.05
C ALA A 457 29.29 -29.82 -34.01
N GLY A 458 28.24 -30.64 -34.23
CA GLY A 458 27.93 -31.89 -33.48
C GLY A 458 26.73 -31.76 -32.51
N ALA A 459 25.56 -32.38 -32.74
CA ALA A 459 25.17 -33.82 -32.69
C ALA A 459 25.01 -34.37 -31.26
N GLY A 460 23.92 -35.04 -30.81
CA GLY A 460 22.59 -35.43 -31.37
C GLY A 460 21.68 -35.86 -30.18
N PHE A 461 20.52 -36.53 -30.24
CA PHE A 461 19.79 -37.27 -31.29
C PHE A 461 18.28 -37.41 -30.90
N VAL A 462 17.33 -37.29 -31.85
CA VAL A 462 16.01 -37.99 -32.03
C VAL A 462 15.09 -38.28 -30.81
N GLY A 463 13.76 -38.07 -30.81
CA GLY A 463 12.72 -37.76 -31.82
C GLY A 463 11.31 -37.76 -31.15
N THR A 464 10.13 -37.92 -31.77
CA THR A 464 9.65 -37.95 -33.18
C THR A 464 8.09 -38.00 -33.21
N GLY A 465 7.39 -37.27 -34.11
CA GLY A 465 5.91 -37.35 -34.30
C GLY A 465 5.22 -35.99 -34.54
N ILE A 466 5.15 -35.47 -35.78
CA ILE A 466 4.05 -35.62 -36.79
C ILE A 466 2.72 -34.91 -36.40
N GLY A 467 2.30 -33.89 -37.17
CA GLY A 467 0.99 -33.24 -36.97
C GLY A 467 0.69 -31.95 -37.79
N THR A 468 0.78 -32.02 -39.13
CA THR A 468 0.16 -31.12 -40.15
C THR A 468 -0.73 -29.92 -39.74
N GLY A 469 -0.54 -28.74 -40.39
CA GLY A 469 -1.70 -27.88 -40.72
C GLY A 469 -1.47 -26.37 -40.94
N ALA A 470 -1.50 -25.93 -42.21
CA ALA A 470 -1.94 -24.61 -42.73
C ALA A 470 -1.59 -23.30 -41.96
N GLY A 471 -0.83 -22.41 -42.62
CA GLY A 471 -0.71 -21.00 -42.23
C GLY A 471 -1.69 -20.07 -42.97
N PHE A 472 -1.68 -18.79 -42.62
CA PHE A 472 -2.19 -17.70 -43.47
C PHE A 472 -1.28 -16.47 -43.36
N VAL A 473 -0.90 -15.93 -44.52
CA VAL A 473 -0.25 -14.61 -44.64
C VAL A 473 -1.36 -13.58 -44.87
N GLY A 474 -1.35 -12.47 -44.12
CA GLY A 474 -2.33 -11.40 -44.26
C GLY A 474 -1.75 -10.05 -43.86
N SER A 475 -1.32 -9.27 -44.84
CA SER A 475 -0.88 -7.88 -44.65
C SER A 475 -2.09 -6.95 -44.51
N GLY A 476 -2.08 -6.04 -43.54
CA GLY A 476 -3.14 -5.04 -43.36
C GLY A 476 -2.62 -3.79 -42.66
N ILE A 477 -2.39 -2.72 -43.42
CA ILE A 477 -2.06 -1.40 -42.89
C ILE A 477 -3.36 -0.70 -42.47
N GLY A 478 -3.44 -0.25 -41.22
CA GLY A 478 -4.56 0.54 -40.71
C GLY A 478 -4.09 1.48 -39.60
N ALA A 479 -3.93 2.76 -39.92
CA ALA A 479 -3.58 3.77 -38.93
C ALA A 479 -4.80 4.08 -38.03
N GLY A 480 -4.63 3.99 -36.71
CA GLY A 480 -5.65 4.30 -35.73
C GLY A 480 -5.00 4.66 -34.39
N VAL A 481 -5.00 5.94 -34.04
CA VAL A 481 -4.38 6.47 -32.82
C VAL A 481 -5.24 6.14 -31.60
N GLY A 482 -4.64 5.60 -30.54
CA GLY A 482 -5.33 5.36 -29.27
C GLY A 482 -4.61 4.39 -28.34
N PHE A 483 -3.52 4.83 -27.72
CA PHE A 483 -2.90 4.08 -26.62
C PHE A 483 -3.84 4.07 -25.40
N VAL A 484 -4.26 2.88 -24.99
CA VAL A 484 -4.89 2.65 -23.67
C VAL A 484 -3.84 1.96 -22.81
N GLY A 485 -3.34 2.67 -21.80
CA GLY A 485 -2.33 2.13 -20.90
C GLY A 485 -2.89 1.02 -20.00
N SER A 486 -2.33 -0.18 -20.10
CA SER A 486 -2.58 -1.30 -19.19
C SER A 486 -1.94 -1.05 -17.83
N GLY A 487 -2.51 -0.14 -17.05
CA GLY A 487 -2.03 0.15 -15.70
C GLY A 487 -2.28 -1.01 -14.73
N LEU A 488 -1.22 -1.48 -14.08
CA LEU A 488 -1.24 -2.32 -12.88
C LEU A 488 -1.82 -1.54 -11.67
N GLY A 489 -3.10 -1.18 -11.77
CA GLY A 489 -3.92 -0.54 -10.74
C GLY A 489 -5.34 -1.14 -10.66
N ALA A 490 -5.54 -2.30 -11.28
CA ALA A 490 -6.84 -2.96 -11.42
C ALA A 490 -7.29 -3.72 -10.16
N VAL A 491 -7.41 -2.99 -9.03
CA VAL A 491 -8.23 -3.40 -7.87
C VAL A 491 -9.58 -2.65 -7.87
N GLY A 492 -9.79 -1.74 -8.83
CA GLY A 492 -10.98 -0.87 -8.93
C GLY A 492 -12.12 -1.35 -9.86
N SER A 493 -11.93 -2.41 -10.65
CA SER A 493 -12.88 -2.81 -11.72
C SER A 493 -14.14 -3.54 -11.23
N GLY A 494 -14.24 -3.90 -9.95
CA GLY A 494 -15.43 -4.55 -9.37
C GLY A 494 -16.61 -3.62 -9.08
N LEU A 495 -16.37 -2.33 -8.83
CA LEU A 495 -17.40 -1.40 -8.33
C LEU A 495 -18.19 -0.66 -9.42
N SER A 496 -17.75 -0.70 -10.69
CA SER A 496 -18.39 0.04 -11.80
C SER A 496 -19.56 -0.69 -12.47
N ARG A 497 -19.87 -1.95 -12.09
CA ARG A 497 -21.00 -2.73 -12.65
C ARG A 497 -22.30 -2.66 -11.84
N ALA A 498 -22.28 -2.14 -10.61
CA ALA A 498 -23.46 -2.03 -9.74
C ALA A 498 -24.06 -0.60 -9.75
N GLY A 499 -24.43 -0.10 -10.93
CA GLY A 499 -24.78 1.33 -11.06
C GLY A 499 -25.63 1.76 -12.27
N LYS A 500 -26.29 0.85 -12.99
CA LYS A 500 -27.29 1.25 -14.01
C LYS A 500 -28.57 1.74 -13.33
N PHE A 501 -28.56 2.99 -12.88
CA PHE A 501 -29.78 3.70 -12.47
C PHE A 501 -30.69 3.82 -13.70
N MET A 502 -31.75 3.02 -13.72
CA MET A 502 -32.65 2.91 -14.87
C MET A 502 -33.57 4.14 -14.90
N GLY A 503 -33.09 5.21 -15.55
CA GLY A 503 -33.84 6.45 -15.76
C GLY A 503 -35.11 6.19 -16.55
N ARG A 504 -36.23 5.99 -15.85
CA ARG A 504 -37.53 5.71 -16.46
C ARG A 504 -38.19 7.02 -16.84
N THR A 505 -37.97 7.46 -18.08
CA THR A 505 -38.72 8.55 -18.70
C THR A 505 -40.21 8.19 -18.70
N ILE A 506 -41.03 8.93 -17.95
CA ILE A 506 -42.49 8.85 -18.05
C ILE A 506 -42.99 10.18 -18.62
N THR A 507 -43.28 10.15 -19.92
CA THR A 507 -44.08 11.16 -20.61
C THR A 507 -45.57 10.90 -20.34
N GLY A 508 -46.29 11.84 -19.73
CA GLY A 508 -47.73 11.71 -19.45
C GLY A 508 -48.36 13.03 -18.99
N GLN A 509 -49.32 13.54 -19.76
CA GLN A 509 -49.91 14.88 -19.65
C GLN A 509 -50.89 15.10 -18.47
N GLY A 510 -50.92 16.35 -17.98
CA GLY A 510 -52.11 17.01 -17.39
C GLY A 510 -52.29 16.90 -15.85
N SER A 511 -52.80 17.91 -15.13
CA SER A 511 -53.13 19.30 -15.49
C SER A 511 -53.31 20.20 -14.23
N SER A 512 -52.93 21.49 -14.32
CA SER A 512 -53.30 22.64 -13.44
C SER A 512 -53.16 22.50 -11.88
N ARG A 513 -52.42 23.37 -11.19
CA ARG A 513 -52.80 24.78 -10.91
C ARG A 513 -51.59 25.64 -10.50
N ARG A 514 -51.65 26.94 -10.83
CA ARG A 514 -50.66 27.97 -10.46
C ARG A 514 -50.82 28.46 -9.03
N SER A 515 -49.71 28.72 -8.35
CA SER A 515 -49.45 30.00 -7.67
C SER A 515 -47.94 30.18 -7.54
N GLY A 516 -47.43 31.39 -7.71
CA GLY A 516 -46.00 31.67 -7.61
C GLY A 516 -45.74 33.08 -7.10
N SER A 517 -44.56 33.27 -6.51
CA SER A 517 -44.04 34.57 -6.11
C SER A 517 -42.53 34.58 -6.32
N ASN A 518 -42.06 35.34 -7.31
CA ASN A 518 -40.64 35.57 -7.53
C ASN A 518 -40.06 36.48 -6.44
N THR A 519 -38.80 36.25 -6.07
CA THR A 519 -37.92 37.25 -5.45
C THR A 519 -36.93 37.77 -6.51
N PRO A 520 -36.83 39.08 -6.75
CA PRO A 520 -35.83 39.64 -7.65
C PRO A 520 -34.48 39.82 -6.93
N VAL A 521 -33.41 39.51 -7.65
CA VAL A 521 -32.05 39.98 -7.34
C VAL A 521 -31.91 41.37 -7.95
N ASN A 522 -31.33 42.33 -7.22
CA ASN A 522 -30.93 43.62 -7.79
C ASN A 522 -29.41 43.79 -7.62
N VAL A 523 -28.73 44.06 -8.72
CA VAL A 523 -27.32 44.40 -8.79
C VAL A 523 -27.25 45.87 -9.19
N GLU A 524 -26.55 46.70 -8.41
CA GLU A 524 -26.18 48.05 -8.83
C GLU A 524 -24.66 48.22 -8.71
N GLU A 525 -24.05 48.53 -9.84
CA GLU A 525 -22.67 49.01 -9.92
C GLU A 525 -22.63 50.49 -9.57
N THR A 526 -21.66 50.92 -8.76
CA THR A 526 -21.12 52.29 -8.85
C THR A 526 -19.62 52.25 -8.62
N GLY A 527 -18.85 52.49 -9.68
CA GLY A 527 -17.42 52.77 -9.58
C GLY A 527 -17.15 54.24 -9.22
N GLY A 528 -16.06 54.49 -8.50
CA GLY A 528 -15.58 55.84 -8.17
C GLY A 528 -14.06 55.82 -7.97
N GLY A 529 -13.34 56.56 -8.81
CA GLY A 529 -11.89 56.46 -8.94
C GLY A 529 -11.06 57.23 -7.91
N ALA A 530 -9.79 56.82 -7.82
CA ALA A 530 -8.71 57.32 -6.96
C ALA A 530 -8.47 58.84 -6.92
N LYS A 531 -7.91 59.32 -5.78
CA LYS A 531 -6.49 59.77 -5.70
C LYS A 531 -5.98 59.95 -4.25
N PRO A 532 -4.66 60.00 -4.02
CA PRO A 532 -4.05 59.84 -2.68
C PRO A 532 -3.68 61.17 -2.02
N LEU A 533 -3.31 61.12 -0.72
CA LEU A 533 -2.49 62.13 -0.05
C LEU A 533 -1.56 61.47 0.99
N GLN A 534 -0.33 61.98 1.09
CA GLN A 534 0.67 61.58 2.06
C GLN A 534 0.48 62.35 3.38
N GLN A 535 0.75 61.68 4.51
CA GLN A 535 1.74 62.14 5.50
C GLN A 535 2.22 60.95 6.32
#